data_AF-A0A8J2KI82-F1
#
_entry.id   AF-A0A8J2KI82-F1
#
_cell.length_a   1.000
_cell.length_b   1.000
_cell.length_c   1.000
_cell.angle_alpha   90.00
_cell.angle_beta   90.00
_cell.angle_gamma   90.00
#
_symmetry.space_group_name_H-M   'P 1'
#
loop_
_entity.id
_entity.type
_entity.pdbx_description
1 polymer ?
#
loop_
_entity_poly.entity_id
_entity_poly.type
_entity_poly.pdbx_seq_one_letter_code
_entity_poly.pdbx_strand_id
1 'polypeptide(L)'
;MHIWVLFTFRKLWENLADQYLQQRGLDWARVVAKCKAFENARDEEIADQIQKDLHRTGCTGFTGAEQAVLKRVLVAYAKWNPSVGYCQGFNMIGAMLLQMTGEDELLTLKIFVFLIEGILPQGYFSQ
;
A
#
# COMPACT_ATOMS: atom_id res chain seq x y z
N MET A 1 10.02 25.22 5.78
CA MET A 1 8.89 25.17 4.83
C MET A 1 8.56 23.75 4.38
N HIS A 2 9.54 22.92 3.99
CA HIS A 2 9.31 21.54 3.51
C HIS A 2 8.61 20.57 4.49
N ILE A 3 8.96 20.59 5.78
CA ILE A 3 8.41 19.66 6.78
C ILE A 3 6.90 19.89 7.01
N TRP A 4 6.46 21.15 7.03
CA TRP A 4 5.05 21.51 7.23
C TRP A 4 4.15 21.09 6.05
N VAL A 5 4.70 21.11 4.84
CA VAL A 5 4.00 20.66 3.63
C VAL A 5 3.79 19.15 3.68
N LEU A 6 4.83 18.38 4.02
CA LEU A 6 4.72 16.92 4.18
C LEU A 6 3.74 16.54 5.30
N PHE A 7 3.78 17.24 6.43
CA PHE A 7 2.85 17.01 7.54
C PHE A 7 1.39 17.29 7.14
N THR A 8 1.16 18.37 6.39
CA THR A 8 -0.17 18.72 5.89
C THR A 8 -0.69 17.68 4.89
N PHE A 9 0.16 17.23 3.94
CA PHE A 9 -0.21 16.18 3.00
C PHE A 9 -0.52 14.86 3.69
N ARG A 10 0.33 14.43 4.64
CA ARG A 10 0.10 13.21 5.43
C ARG A 10 -1.28 13.24 6.09
N LYS A 11 -1.62 14.32 6.78
CA LYS A 11 -2.93 14.48 7.43
C LYS A 11 -4.10 14.52 6.46
N LEU A 12 -3.94 15.19 5.33
CA LEU A 12 -4.98 15.24 4.30
C LEU A 12 -5.28 13.84 3.77
N TRP A 13 -4.25 13.08 3.38
CA TRP A 13 -4.40 11.72 2.87
C TRP A 13 -4.95 10.76 3.92
N GLU A 14 -4.52 10.89 5.18
CA GLU A 14 -5.06 10.13 6.31
C GLU A 14 -6.56 10.37 6.46
N ASN A 15 -7.00 11.64 6.51
CA ASN A 15 -8.41 11.99 6.66
C ASN A 15 -9.27 11.52 5.48
N LEU A 16 -8.76 11.65 4.24
CA LEU A 16 -9.48 11.18 3.05
C LEU A 16 -9.62 9.67 3.04
N ALA A 17 -8.57 8.94 3.41
CA ALA A 17 -8.62 7.49 3.54
C ALA A 17 -9.59 7.05 4.65
N ASP A 18 -9.60 7.72 5.80
CA ASP A 18 -10.56 7.46 6.88
C ASP A 18 -12.00 7.72 6.43
N GLN A 19 -12.25 8.83 5.74
CA GLN A 19 -13.57 9.14 5.19
C GLN A 19 -14.03 8.06 4.19
N TYR A 20 -13.13 7.61 3.31
CA TYR A 20 -13.43 6.51 2.38
C TYR A 20 -13.82 5.21 3.11
N LEU A 21 -13.04 4.81 4.11
CA LEU A 21 -13.33 3.61 4.89
C LEU A 21 -14.67 3.72 5.64
N GLN A 22 -14.95 4.88 6.23
CA GLN A 22 -16.23 5.15 6.92
C GLN A 22 -17.42 5.07 5.96
N GLN A 23 -17.31 5.68 4.78
CA GLN A 23 -18.37 5.62 3.75
C GLN A 23 -18.63 4.19 3.26
N ARG A 24 -17.62 3.33 3.27
CA ARG A 24 -17.72 1.92 2.88
C ARG A 24 -18.10 0.99 4.05
N GLY A 25 -18.21 1.51 5.28
CA GLY A 25 -18.50 0.73 6.48
C GLY A 25 -17.39 -0.27 6.83
N LEU A 26 -16.14 0.02 6.45
CA LEU A 26 -15.00 -0.87 6.67
C LEU A 26 -14.38 -0.65 8.05
N ASP A 27 -14.35 -1.71 8.86
CA ASP A 27 -13.59 -1.73 10.11
C ASP A 27 -12.11 -1.96 9.84
N TRP A 28 -11.31 -0.90 10.00
CA TRP A 28 -9.87 -0.93 9.74
C TRP A 28 -9.12 -1.98 10.58
N ALA A 29 -9.52 -2.21 11.83
CA ALA A 29 -8.86 -3.21 12.68
C ALA A 29 -9.03 -4.61 12.09
N ARG A 30 -10.23 -4.91 11.58
CA ARG A 30 -10.53 -6.16 10.87
C ARG A 30 -9.77 -6.27 9.55
N VAL A 31 -9.63 -5.17 8.80
CA VAL A 31 -8.82 -5.15 7.57
C VAL A 31 -7.37 -5.54 7.87
N VAL A 32 -6.76 -4.92 8.88
CA VAL A 32 -5.37 -5.20 9.28
C VAL A 32 -5.22 -6.65 9.74
N ALA A 33 -6.16 -7.18 10.52
CA ALA A 33 -6.14 -8.58 10.95
C ALA A 33 -6.14 -9.54 9.75
N LYS A 34 -7.03 -9.32 8.78
CA LYS A 34 -7.10 -10.12 7.54
C LYS A 34 -5.79 -10.05 6.75
N CYS A 35 -5.20 -8.87 6.62
CA CYS A 35 -3.96 -8.69 5.86
C CYS A 35 -2.76 -9.43 6.49
N LYS A 36 -2.76 -9.62 7.81
CA LYS A 36 -1.66 -10.29 8.55
C LYS A 36 -1.71 -11.81 8.52
N ALA A 37 -2.87 -12.43 8.28
CA ALA A 37 -3.02 -13.90 8.27
C ALA A 37 -2.41 -14.50 6.98
N PHE A 38 -1.24 -15.13 7.03
CA PHE A 38 -0.59 -15.78 5.88
C PHE A 38 -1.22 -17.15 5.65
N GLU A 39 -1.89 -17.39 4.51
CA GLU A 39 -2.80 -18.54 4.44
C GLU A 39 -2.70 -19.41 3.18
N ASN A 40 -1.91 -19.09 2.15
CA ASN A 40 -1.85 -19.96 0.96
C ASN A 40 -0.63 -19.74 0.03
N ALA A 41 -0.45 -20.67 -0.91
CA ALA A 41 0.62 -20.64 -1.93
C ALA A 41 0.53 -19.44 -2.89
N ARG A 42 -0.67 -18.88 -3.12
CA ARG A 42 -0.84 -17.70 -3.97
C ARG A 42 -0.24 -16.46 -3.31
N ASP A 43 -0.35 -16.34 -1.98
CA ASP A 43 0.29 -15.27 -1.21
C ASP A 43 1.84 -15.34 -1.35
N GLU A 44 2.41 -16.56 -1.42
CA GLU A 44 3.84 -16.77 -1.65
C GLU A 44 4.26 -16.34 -3.06
N GLU A 45 3.53 -16.74 -4.10
CA GLU A 45 3.81 -16.34 -5.49
C GLU A 45 3.77 -14.81 -5.66
N ILE A 46 2.77 -14.16 -5.06
CA ILE A 46 2.66 -12.70 -5.06
C ILE A 46 3.83 -12.05 -4.31
N ALA A 47 4.19 -12.59 -3.14
CA ALA A 47 5.31 -12.08 -2.35
C ALA A 47 6.65 -12.19 -3.09
N ASP A 48 6.85 -13.26 -3.88
CA ASP A 48 8.03 -13.46 -4.71
C ASP A 48 8.07 -12.49 -5.90
N GLN A 49 6.93 -12.25 -6.55
CA GLN A 49 6.82 -11.26 -7.61
C GLN A 49 7.13 -9.85 -7.09
N ILE A 50 6.55 -9.48 -5.96
CA ILE A 50 6.82 -8.21 -5.28
C ILE A 50 8.32 -8.10 -4.97
N GLN A 51 8.94 -9.14 -4.41
CA GLN A 51 10.36 -9.13 -4.09
C GLN A 51 11.23 -8.82 -5.33
N LYS A 52 10.96 -9.50 -6.44
CA LYS A 52 11.67 -9.27 -7.71
C LYS A 52 11.48 -7.84 -8.21
N ASP A 53 10.27 -7.31 -8.10
CA ASP A 53 9.96 -5.95 -8.52
C ASP A 53 10.64 -4.89 -7.67
N LEU A 54 10.69 -5.06 -6.35
CA LEU A 54 11.37 -4.13 -5.45
C LEU A 54 12.87 -4.02 -5.77
N HIS A 55 13.51 -5.11 -6.17
CA HIS A 55 14.90 -5.08 -6.63
C HIS A 55 15.07 -4.28 -7.95
N ARG A 56 14.05 -4.26 -8.82
CA ARG A 56 14.08 -3.55 -10.11
C ARG A 56 13.66 -2.09 -10.03
N THR A 57 12.78 -1.71 -9.10
CA THR A 57 12.28 -0.32 -8.97
C THR A 57 13.39 0.68 -8.71
N GLY A 58 14.58 0.23 -8.29
CA GLY A 58 15.71 1.13 -8.07
C GLY A 58 15.39 2.14 -6.97
N CYS A 59 14.75 1.70 -5.89
CA CYS A 59 14.58 2.47 -4.67
C CYS A 59 15.95 2.65 -3.99
N THR A 60 16.87 3.35 -4.64
CA THR A 60 18.27 3.55 -4.21
C THR A 60 18.39 4.30 -2.89
N GLY A 61 17.30 4.97 -2.46
CA GLY A 61 17.18 5.59 -1.14
C GLY A 61 16.59 4.70 -0.05
N PHE A 62 16.05 3.51 -0.38
CA PHE A 62 15.48 2.60 0.61
C PHE A 62 16.56 1.66 1.15
N THR A 63 16.72 1.66 2.46
CA THR A 63 17.41 0.61 3.23
C THR A 63 16.67 -0.72 3.10
N GLY A 64 17.33 -1.83 3.46
CA GLY A 64 16.69 -3.14 3.50
C GLY A 64 15.47 -3.21 4.44
N ALA A 65 15.43 -2.36 5.48
CA ALA A 65 14.30 -2.26 6.39
C ALA A 65 13.07 -1.64 5.70
N GLU A 66 13.26 -0.52 4.99
CA GLU A 66 12.17 0.14 4.26
C GLU A 66 11.64 -0.74 3.13
N GLN A 67 12.51 -1.50 2.43
CA GLN A 67 12.07 -2.48 1.43
C GLN A 67 11.21 -3.58 2.06
N ALA A 68 11.54 -4.02 3.27
CA ALA A 68 10.73 -5.00 3.99
C ALA A 68 9.37 -4.43 4.39
N VAL A 69 9.29 -3.16 4.81
CA VAL A 69 8.01 -2.48 5.08
C VAL A 69 7.19 -2.38 3.80
N LEU A 70 7.79 -1.93 2.70
CA LEU A 70 7.12 -1.80 1.40
C LEU A 70 6.58 -3.15 0.93
N LYS A 71 7.37 -4.22 1.05
CA LYS A 71 6.91 -5.58 0.73
C LYS A 71 5.67 -5.96 1.55
N ARG A 72 5.67 -5.70 2.86
CA ARG A 72 4.51 -6.01 3.72
C ARG A 72 3.27 -5.21 3.33
N VAL A 73 3.41 -3.92 2.99
CA VAL A 73 2.29 -3.10 2.50
C VAL A 73 1.70 -3.68 1.22
N LEU A 74 2.54 -4.01 0.24
CA LEU A 74 2.08 -4.51 -1.07
C LEU A 74 1.43 -5.89 -0.96
N VAL A 75 2.01 -6.79 -0.15
CA VAL A 75 1.42 -8.10 0.15
C VAL A 75 0.07 -7.93 0.87
N ALA A 76 0.02 -7.06 1.89
CA ALA A 76 -1.21 -6.78 2.61
C ALA A 76 -2.32 -6.28 1.67
N TYR A 77 -2.01 -5.37 0.75
CA TYR A 77 -2.98 -4.88 -0.24
C TYR A 77 -3.45 -6.00 -1.18
N ALA A 78 -2.54 -6.79 -1.74
CA ALA A 78 -2.90 -7.87 -2.67
C ALA A 78 -3.85 -8.90 -2.02
N LYS A 79 -3.68 -9.13 -0.71
CA LYS A 79 -4.57 -9.99 0.10
C LYS A 79 -5.88 -9.33 0.47
N TRP A 80 -5.84 -8.01 0.70
CA TRP A 80 -7.04 -7.23 0.97
C TRP A 80 -8.02 -7.34 -0.21
N ASN A 81 -7.51 -7.14 -1.43
CA ASN A 81 -8.28 -7.13 -2.65
C ASN A 81 -7.74 -8.13 -3.71
N PRO A 82 -8.04 -9.45 -3.57
CA PRO A 82 -7.50 -10.47 -4.46
C PRO A 82 -8.01 -10.42 -5.91
N SER A 83 -9.06 -9.64 -6.20
CA SER A 83 -9.54 -9.45 -7.57
C SER A 83 -8.66 -8.47 -8.35
N VAL A 84 -8.05 -7.51 -7.65
CA VAL A 84 -7.00 -6.63 -8.20
C VAL A 84 -5.63 -7.31 -8.08
N GLY A 85 -5.33 -7.90 -6.93
CA GLY A 85 -4.05 -8.54 -6.66
C GLY A 85 -2.88 -7.54 -6.62
N TYR A 86 -1.75 -7.92 -7.20
CA TYR A 86 -0.56 -7.07 -7.33
C TYR A 86 -0.27 -6.77 -8.80
N CYS A 87 -0.14 -5.49 -9.14
CA CYS A 87 0.33 -5.02 -10.44
C CYS A 87 1.76 -4.48 -10.31
N GLN A 88 2.61 -4.69 -11.33
CA GLN A 88 4.01 -4.23 -11.31
C GLN A 88 4.13 -2.73 -10.99
N GLY A 89 3.18 -1.88 -11.37
CA GLY A 89 3.23 -0.43 -11.07
C GLY A 89 3.05 -0.07 -9.59
N PHE A 90 2.57 -1.01 -8.76
CA PHE A 90 2.26 -0.76 -7.35
C PHE A 90 3.52 -0.53 -6.51
N ASN A 91 4.64 -1.15 -6.87
CA ASN A 91 5.92 -0.95 -6.18
C ASN A 91 6.30 0.53 -6.08
N MET A 92 6.12 1.29 -7.16
CA MET A 92 6.52 2.68 -7.29
C MET A 92 5.56 3.59 -6.52
N ILE A 93 4.26 3.36 -6.65
CA ILE A 93 3.22 4.08 -5.88
C ILE A 93 3.40 3.82 -4.38
N GLY A 94 3.62 2.56 -4.01
CA GLY A 94 3.83 2.16 -2.62
C GLY A 94 5.07 2.80 -2.03
N ALA A 95 6.19 2.85 -2.76
CA ALA A 95 7.41 3.51 -2.32
C ALA A 95 7.19 5.01 -2.07
N MET A 96 6.51 5.72 -2.99
CA MET A 96 6.19 7.14 -2.82
C MET A 96 5.31 7.39 -1.59
N LEU A 97 4.26 6.57 -1.42
CA LEU A 97 3.38 6.69 -0.26
C LEU A 97 4.13 6.40 1.04
N LEU A 98 4.99 5.38 1.07
CA LEU A 98 5.74 5.00 2.26
C LEU A 98 6.73 6.09 2.68
N GLN A 99 7.36 6.78 1.73
CA GLN A 99 8.16 7.97 2.05
C GLN A 99 7.30 9.12 2.58
N MET A 100 6.14 9.38 1.96
CA MET A 100 5.23 10.46 2.37
C MET A 100 4.67 10.24 3.78
N THR A 101 4.40 9.00 4.17
CA THR A 101 3.86 8.66 5.50
C THR A 101 4.93 8.59 6.58
N GLY A 102 6.21 8.63 6.22
CA GLY A 102 7.34 8.45 7.14
C GLY A 102 7.49 7.00 7.59
N GLU A 103 7.41 6.06 6.65
CA GLU A 103 7.58 4.63 6.86
C GLU A 103 6.47 3.95 7.70
N ASP A 104 5.37 4.65 7.94
CA ASP A 104 4.22 4.13 8.67
C ASP A 104 3.47 3.10 7.81
N GLU A 105 3.74 1.81 8.06
CA GLU A 105 3.18 0.67 7.32
C GLU A 105 1.66 0.70 7.24
N LEU A 106 0.98 0.94 8.37
CA LEU A 106 -0.48 0.86 8.44
C LEU A 106 -1.12 2.06 7.76
N LEU A 107 -0.59 3.27 7.98
CA LEU A 107 -1.09 4.44 7.28
C LEU A 107 -0.85 4.33 5.77
N THR A 108 0.32 3.84 5.36
CA THR A 108 0.63 3.61 3.94
C THR A 108 -0.36 2.64 3.32
N LEU A 109 -0.62 1.49 3.96
CA LEU A 109 -1.61 0.53 3.49
C LEU A 109 -3.00 1.16 3.38
N LYS A 110 -3.41 1.94 4.39
CA LYS A 110 -4.72 2.59 4.42
C LYS A 110 -4.89 3.55 3.23
N ILE A 111 -3.90 4.40 2.99
CA ILE A 111 -3.90 5.34 1.87
C ILE A 111 -3.81 4.58 0.54
N PHE A 112 -3.06 3.49 0.48
CA PHE A 112 -2.95 2.65 -0.71
C PHE A 112 -4.32 2.06 -1.09
N VAL A 113 -5.07 1.51 -0.13
CA VAL A 113 -6.44 1.02 -0.35
C VAL A 113 -7.34 2.13 -0.91
N PHE A 114 -7.33 3.30 -0.27
CA PHE A 114 -8.10 4.45 -0.73
C PHE A 114 -7.71 4.91 -2.14
N LEU A 115 -6.42 4.99 -2.44
CA LEU A 115 -5.93 5.44 -3.74
C LEU A 115 -6.38 4.48 -4.86
N ILE A 116 -6.16 3.18 -4.69
CA ILE A 116 -6.47 2.21 -5.74
C ILE A 116 -7.98 2.00 -5.91
N GLU A 117 -8.76 2.00 -4.83
CA GLU A 117 -10.19 1.66 -4.89
C GLU A 117 -11.13 2.88 -4.92
N GLY A 118 -10.68 4.01 -4.38
CA GLY A 118 -11.49 5.22 -4.20
C GLY A 118 -11.17 6.33 -5.19
N ILE A 119 -9.95 6.37 -5.74
CA ILE A 119 -9.52 7.42 -6.67
C ILE A 119 -9.35 6.88 -8.08
N LEU A 120 -8.64 5.77 -8.25
CA LEU A 120 -8.32 5.29 -9.59
C LEU A 120 -9.55 4.68 -10.28
N PRO A 121 -9.72 4.89 -11.60
CA PRO A 121 -10.78 4.26 -12.36
C PRO A 121 -10.70 2.73 -12.27
N GLN A 122 -11.86 2.06 -12.30
CA GLN A 122 -11.89 0.61 -12.41
C GLN A 122 -11.14 0.16 -13.67
N GLY A 123 -10.26 -0.82 -13.51
CA GLY A 123 -9.46 -1.34 -14.61
C GLY A 123 -8.24 -0.51 -15.01
N TYR A 124 -7.87 0.53 -14.24
CA TYR A 124 -6.69 1.36 -14.54
C TYR A 124 -5.39 0.54 -14.73
N PHE A 125 -5.27 -0.57 -14.00
CA PHE A 125 -4.12 -1.50 -14.08
C PHE A 125 -4.45 -2.83 -14.78
N SER A 126 -5.61 -2.93 -15.41
CA SER A 126 -6.01 -4.11 -16.18
C SER A 126 -5.49 -3.97 -17.61
N GLN A 127 -4.22 -4.29 -17.81
CA GLN A 127 -3.58 -4.42 -19.13
C GLN A 127 -2.78 -5.71 -19.21
#